data_AF-A0A7Y9KMV1-F1
#
_entry.id   AF-A0A7Y9KMV1-F1
#
_cell.length_a   1.000
_cell.length_b   1.000
_cell.length_c   1.000
_cell.angle_alpha   90.00
_cell.angle_beta   90.00
_cell.angle_gamma   90.00
#
_symmetry.space_group_name_H-M   'P 1'
#
loop_
_entity.id
_entity.type
_entity.pdbx_description
1 polymer ?
#
loop_
_entity_poly.entity_id
_entity_poly.type
_entity_poly.pdbx_seq_one_letter_code
_entity_poly.pdbx_strand_id
1 'polypeptide(L)'
;MVVALWIVNVVLAVAFLVAGGIKLLRPREALPTLGMAWTEDFSDASVKAIGAAELLGAIGLIVPLATGIVPVLAIIAAVALAALMTGAIVTHIRRREQFVPPLVLGIIAIGSAILGFLVVLG
;
A
#
# COMPACT_ATOMS: atom_id res chain seq x y z
N MET A 1 -20.15 4.74 -9.14
CA MET A 1 -18.73 5.00 -8.83
C MET A 1 -18.40 4.78 -7.36
N VAL A 2 -19.26 5.21 -6.42
CA VAL A 2 -19.09 4.98 -4.97
C VAL A 2 -18.86 3.51 -4.61
N VAL A 3 -19.71 2.58 -5.09
CA VAL A 3 -19.56 1.14 -4.82
C VAL A 3 -18.20 0.60 -5.32
N ALA A 4 -17.77 1.03 -6.51
CA ALA A 4 -16.48 0.63 -7.08
C ALA A 4 -15.30 1.14 -6.23
N LEU A 5 -15.34 2.38 -5.75
CA LEU A 5 -14.34 2.95 -4.85
C LEU A 5 -14.23 2.12 -3.56
N TRP A 6 -15.36 1.78 -2.94
CA TRP A 6 -15.37 0.97 -1.72
C TRP A 6 -14.78 -0.43 -1.93
N ILE A 7 -15.16 -1.12 -3.01
CA ILE A 7 -14.61 -2.44 -3.34
C ILE A 7 -13.09 -2.34 -3.51
N VAL A 8 -12.62 -1.39 -4.32
CA VAL A 8 -11.18 -1.18 -4.56
C VAL A 8 -10.44 -0.86 -3.26
N ASN A 9 -10.96 0.06 -2.44
CA ASN A 9 -10.32 0.46 -1.20
C ASN A 9 -10.26 -0.67 -0.18
N VAL A 10 -11.32 -1.49 -0.06
CA VAL A 10 -11.31 -2.65 0.85
C VAL A 10 -10.28 -3.68 0.41
N VAL A 11 -10.19 -3.99 -0.89
CA VAL A 11 -9.19 -4.92 -1.42
C VAL A 11 -7.77 -4.42 -1.13
N LEU A 12 -7.49 -3.15 -1.43
CA LEU A 12 -6.18 -2.55 -1.13
C LEU A 12 -5.89 -2.52 0.37
N ALA A 13 -6.87 -2.12 1.19
CA ALA A 13 -6.70 -2.03 2.63
C ALA A 13 -6.35 -3.40 3.22
N VAL A 14 -7.06 -4.47 2.83
CA VAL A 14 -6.74 -5.84 3.28
C VAL A 14 -5.32 -6.23 2.85
N ALA A 15 -4.96 -6.01 1.59
CA ALA A 15 -3.62 -6.36 1.08
C ALA A 15 -2.51 -5.64 1.87
N PHE A 16 -2.65 -4.33 2.10
CA PHE A 16 -1.66 -3.52 2.80
C PHE A 16 -1.68 -3.72 4.32
N LEU A 17 -2.83 -4.03 4.94
CA LEU A 17 -2.89 -4.45 6.34
C LEU A 17 -2.10 -5.75 6.57
N VAL A 18 -2.27 -6.73 5.68
CA VAL A 18 -1.53 -8.00 5.76
C VAL A 18 -0.05 -7.77 5.50
N ALA A 19 0.31 -7.11 4.39
CA ALA A 19 1.70 -6.87 4.02
C ALA A 19 2.44 -6.01 5.06
N GLY A 20 1.83 -4.90 5.51
CA GLY A 20 2.39 -4.00 6.51
C GLY A 20 2.44 -4.64 7.89
N GLY A 21 1.39 -5.39 8.26
CA GLY A 21 1.34 -6.16 9.50
C GLY A 21 2.45 -7.21 9.58
N ILE A 22 2.70 -7.96 8.50
CA ILE A 22 3.83 -8.91 8.44
C ILE A 22 5.16 -8.18 8.67
N LYS A 23 5.40 -7.06 7.98
CA LYS A 23 6.64 -6.28 8.13
C LYS A 23 6.80 -5.73 9.55
N LEU A 24 5.73 -5.28 10.19
CA LEU A 24 5.77 -4.72 11.55
C LEU A 24 5.89 -5.79 12.65
N LEU A 25 5.22 -6.93 12.50
CA LEU A 25 5.11 -7.92 13.57
C LEU A 25 6.20 -8.99 13.52
N ARG A 26 6.84 -9.22 12.37
CA ARG A 26 7.91 -10.21 12.23
C ARG A 26 9.29 -9.58 12.36
N PRO A 27 10.29 -10.29 12.93
CA PRO A 27 11.69 -9.87 12.80
C PRO A 27 12.07 -9.78 11.33
N ARG A 28 12.88 -8.79 10.96
CA ARG A 28 13.31 -8.62 9.57
C ARG A 28 14.02 -9.86 9.03
N GLU A 29 14.76 -10.59 9.85
CA GLU A 29 15.47 -11.82 9.48
C GLU A 29 14.54 -12.96 9.08
N ALA A 30 13.27 -12.92 9.49
CA ALA A 30 12.25 -13.90 9.14
C ALA A 30 11.52 -13.57 7.83
N LEU A 31 11.72 -12.38 7.25
CA LEU A 31 11.00 -11.95 6.06
C LEU A 31 11.54 -12.57 4.74
N PRO A 32 12.85 -12.82 4.56
CA PRO A 32 13.36 -13.48 3.36
C PRO A 32 12.74 -14.86 3.13
N THR A 33 12.48 -15.62 4.20
CA THR A 33 11.86 -16.95 4.12
C THR A 33 10.39 -16.91 3.65
N LEU A 34 9.76 -15.74 3.69
CA LEU A 34 8.41 -15.48 3.18
C LEU A 34 8.41 -14.93 1.74
N GLY A 35 9.54 -15.03 1.03
CA GLY A 35 9.70 -14.50 -0.31
C GLY A 35 9.95 -12.99 -0.37
N MET A 36 10.30 -12.35 0.76
CA MET A 36 10.69 -10.94 0.82
C MET A 36 12.21 -10.78 0.89
N ALA A 37 12.94 -11.43 -0.02
CA ALA A 37 14.41 -11.41 -0.06
C ALA A 37 14.99 -9.99 -0.15
N TRP A 38 14.27 -9.05 -0.76
CA TRP A 38 14.62 -7.63 -0.79
C TRP A 38 14.96 -7.04 0.58
N THR A 39 14.35 -7.56 1.66
CA THR A 39 14.60 -7.09 3.03
C THR A 39 16.04 -7.30 3.49
N GLU A 40 16.80 -8.19 2.85
CA GLU A 40 18.22 -8.46 3.14
C GLU A 40 19.15 -7.28 2.89
N ASP A 41 18.77 -6.34 2.02
CA ASP A 41 19.59 -5.16 1.72
C ASP A 41 19.23 -3.94 2.59
N PHE A 42 18.18 -4.06 3.42
CA PHE A 42 17.66 -2.94 4.20
C PHE A 42 17.74 -3.22 5.70
N SER A 43 17.90 -2.13 6.46
CA SER A 43 17.84 -2.17 7.93
C SER A 43 16.43 -2.54 8.41
N ASP A 44 16.33 -3.16 9.59
CA ASP A 44 15.03 -3.46 10.22
C ASP A 44 14.17 -2.19 10.32
N ALA A 45 14.74 -1.07 10.78
CA ALA A 45 14.05 0.21 10.87
C ALA A 45 13.43 0.67 9.53
N SER A 46 14.15 0.51 8.42
CA SER A 46 13.63 0.84 7.08
C SER A 46 12.46 -0.06 6.69
N VAL A 47 12.55 -1.36 6.95
CA VAL A 47 11.47 -2.31 6.66
C VAL A 47 10.24 -2.04 7.53
N LYS A 48 10.43 -1.72 8.82
CA LYS A 48 9.36 -1.31 9.73
C LYS A 48 8.69 -0.02 9.28
N ALA A 49 9.47 0.97 8.83
CA ALA A 49 8.94 2.23 8.31
C ALA A 49 8.05 1.99 7.07
N ILE A 50 8.46 1.12 6.15
CA ILE A 50 7.65 0.70 5.00
C ILE A 50 6.35 0.04 5.47
N GLY A 51 6.44 -0.90 6.42
CA GLY A 51 5.26 -1.57 6.97
C GLY A 51 4.29 -0.62 7.66
N ALA A 52 4.80 0.38 8.40
CA ALA A 52 3.99 1.43 9.00
C ALA A 52 3.30 2.30 7.94
N ALA A 53 4.01 2.69 6.88
CA ALA A 53 3.45 3.46 5.78
C ALA A 53 2.33 2.70 5.03
N GLU A 54 2.51 1.39 4.80
CA GLU A 54 1.47 0.53 4.24
C GLU A 54 0.23 0.47 5.13
N LEU A 55 0.42 0.31 6.45
CA LEU A 55 -0.67 0.26 7.43
C LEU A 55 -1.44 1.59 7.49
N LEU A 56 -0.71 2.71 7.53
CA LEU A 56 -1.31 4.05 7.51
C LEU A 56 -2.06 4.31 6.21
N GLY A 57 -1.52 3.87 5.07
CA GLY A 57 -2.20 3.95 3.78
C GLY A 57 -3.49 3.14 3.78
N ALA A 58 -3.47 1.90 4.28
CA ALA A 58 -4.67 1.06 4.37
C ALA A 58 -5.77 1.69 5.24
N ILE A 59 -5.39 2.24 6.41
CA ILE A 59 -6.30 2.96 7.30
C ILE A 59 -6.83 4.22 6.60
N GLY A 60 -5.96 4.98 5.95
CA GLY A 60 -6.28 6.21 5.22
C GLY A 60 -7.23 6.00 4.04
N LEU A 61 -7.22 4.82 3.40
CA LEU A 61 -8.17 4.47 2.34
C LEU A 61 -9.60 4.28 2.84
N ILE A 62 -9.80 3.93 4.12
CA ILE A 62 -11.08 3.49 4.66
C ILE A 62 -11.65 4.49 5.67
N VAL A 63 -10.90 4.83 6.70
CA VAL A 63 -11.41 5.59 7.86
C VAL A 63 -11.95 6.98 7.50
N PRO A 64 -11.26 7.80 6.67
CA PRO A 64 -11.78 9.11 6.29
C PRO A 64 -13.10 9.03 5.51
N LEU A 65 -13.25 8.03 4.63
CA LEU A 65 -14.49 7.81 3.88
C LEU A 65 -15.61 7.26 4.77
N ALA A 66 -15.30 6.32 5.66
CA ALA A 66 -16.27 5.70 6.55
C ALA A 66 -16.83 6.68 7.58
N THR A 67 -15.99 7.59 8.08
CA THR A 67 -16.38 8.55 9.12
C THR A 67 -16.87 9.88 8.54
N GLY A 68 -16.62 10.15 7.26
CA GLY A 68 -16.89 11.44 6.63
C GLY A 68 -15.93 12.56 7.07
N ILE A 69 -14.90 12.25 7.86
CA ILE A 69 -13.93 13.24 8.37
C ILE A 69 -12.79 13.38 7.37
N VAL A 70 -12.70 14.56 6.74
CA VAL A 70 -11.69 14.90 5.72
C VAL A 70 -11.53 13.79 4.65
N PRO A 71 -12.59 13.48 3.86
CA PRO A 71 -12.59 12.36 2.91
C PRO A 71 -11.47 12.41 1.85
N VAL A 72 -10.93 13.60 1.57
CA VAL A 72 -9.78 13.80 0.67
C VAL A 72 -8.52 13.04 1.13
N LEU A 73 -8.40 12.71 2.42
CA LEU A 73 -7.30 11.87 2.93
C LEU A 73 -7.26 10.49 2.28
N ALA A 74 -8.40 9.94 1.82
CA ALA A 74 -8.41 8.66 1.11
C ALA A 74 -7.73 8.75 -0.27
N ILE A 75 -7.88 9.89 -0.95
CA ILE A 75 -7.17 10.14 -2.23
C ILE A 75 -5.66 10.26 -1.95
N ILE A 76 -5.28 11.00 -0.91
CA ILE A 76 -3.87 11.17 -0.53
C ILE A 76 -3.25 9.81 -0.15
N ALA A 77 -3.96 8.97 0.60
CA ALA A 77 -3.53 7.62 0.96
C ALA A 77 -3.33 6.73 -0.28
N ALA A 78 -4.25 6.77 -1.24
CA ALA A 78 -4.14 6.03 -2.50
C ALA A 78 -2.89 6.46 -3.30
N VAL A 79 -2.64 7.77 -3.41
CA VAL A 79 -1.45 8.30 -4.09
C VAL A 79 -0.16 7.91 -3.36
N ALA A 80 -0.13 7.99 -2.03
CA ALA A 80 1.02 7.60 -1.24
C ALA A 80 1.35 6.10 -1.38
N LEU A 81 0.33 5.24 -1.38
CA LEU A 81 0.49 3.81 -1.64
C LEU A 81 1.00 3.54 -3.06
N ALA A 82 0.48 4.25 -4.07
CA ALA A 82 0.98 4.14 -5.44
C ALA A 82 2.46 4.55 -5.56
N ALA A 83 2.87 5.62 -4.87
CA ALA A 83 4.27 6.04 -4.79
C ALA A 83 5.15 4.99 -4.10
N LEU A 84 4.67 4.40 -3.00
CA LEU A 84 5.37 3.33 -2.28
C LEU A 84 5.55 2.08 -3.18
N MET A 85 4.51 1.70 -3.92
CA MET A 85 4.58 0.60 -4.90
C MET A 85 5.55 0.90 -6.04
N THR A 86 5.68 2.16 -6.46
CA THR A 86 6.68 2.56 -7.45
C THR A 86 8.10 2.32 -6.93
N GLY A 87 8.37 2.67 -5.67
CA GLY A 87 9.63 2.34 -5.00
C GLY A 87 9.88 0.84 -4.94
N ALA A 88 8.87 0.05 -4.58
CA ALA A 88 8.97 -1.41 -4.53
C ALA A 88 9.28 -2.03 -5.92
N ILE A 89 8.62 -1.55 -6.99
CA ILE A 89 8.89 -2.00 -8.36
C ILE A 89 10.35 -1.74 -8.74
N VAL A 90 10.85 -0.53 -8.48
CA VAL A 90 12.25 -0.17 -8.78
C VAL A 90 13.22 -1.07 -8.01
N THR A 91 12.95 -1.35 -6.72
CA THR A 91 13.77 -2.25 -5.91
C THR A 91 13.81 -3.67 -6.48
N HIS A 92 12.65 -4.25 -6.82
CA HIS A 92 12.59 -5.60 -7.37
C HIS A 92 13.23 -5.70 -8.76
N ILE A 93 13.05 -4.70 -9.63
CA ILE A 93 13.72 -4.66 -10.94
C ILE A 93 15.25 -4.62 -10.77
N ARG A 94 15.77 -3.78 -9.86
CA ARG A 94 17.21 -3.68 -9.59
C ARG A 94 17.78 -5.00 -9.07
N ARG A 95 17.01 -5.74 -8.26
CA ARG A 95 17.37 -7.06 -7.72
C ARG A 95 17.09 -8.21 -8.69
N ARG A 96 16.53 -7.94 -9.88
CA ARG A 96 16.08 -8.97 -10.85
C ARG A 96 15.07 -9.97 -10.26
N GLU A 97 14.22 -9.49 -9.36
CA GLU A 97 13.15 -10.23 -8.72
C GLU A 97 11.79 -9.95 -9.40
N GLN A 98 10.77 -10.75 -9.07
CA GLN A 98 9.42 -10.55 -9.59
C GLN A 98 8.78 -9.28 -9.04
N PHE A 99 8.43 -8.34 -9.92
CA PHE A 99 7.81 -7.05 -9.57
C PHE A 99 6.30 -6.98 -9.86
N VAL A 100 5.68 -8.10 -10.27
CA VAL A 100 4.24 -8.14 -10.62
C VAL A 100 3.34 -7.76 -9.43
N PRO A 101 3.55 -8.27 -8.20
CA PRO A 101 2.69 -7.90 -7.07
C PRO A 101 2.65 -6.38 -6.78
N PRO A 102 3.79 -5.66 -6.62
CA PRO A 102 3.73 -4.22 -6.40
C PRO A 102 3.23 -3.45 -7.63
N LEU A 103 3.44 -3.95 -8.86
CA LEU A 103 2.84 -3.36 -10.06
C LEU A 103 1.31 -3.39 -10.03
N VAL A 104 0.73 -4.56 -9.74
CA VAL A 104 -0.73 -4.73 -9.68
C VAL A 104 -1.31 -3.86 -8.56
N LEU A 105 -0.73 -3.90 -7.36
CA LEU A 105 -1.19 -3.07 -6.24
C LEU A 105 -1.05 -1.57 -6.55
N GLY A 106 0.03 -1.15 -7.21
CA GLY A 106 0.24 0.23 -7.63
C GLY A 106 -0.82 0.72 -8.63
N ILE A 107 -1.16 -0.11 -9.63
CA ILE A 107 -2.21 0.22 -10.61
C ILE A 107 -3.58 0.34 -9.91
N ILE A 108 -3.91 -0.59 -9.01
CA ILE A 108 -5.16 -0.54 -8.26
C ILE A 108 -5.20 0.70 -7.35
N ALA A 109 -4.08 1.08 -6.73
CA ALA A 109 -3.97 2.31 -5.93
C ALA A 109 -4.17 3.58 -6.77
N ILE A 110 -3.63 3.63 -8.00
CA ILE A 110 -3.92 4.73 -8.95
C ILE A 110 -5.41 4.76 -9.30
N GLY A 111 -6.02 3.60 -9.56
CA GLY A 111 -7.46 3.50 -9.80
C GLY A 111 -8.28 4.00 -8.61
N SER A 112 -7.88 3.66 -7.38
CA SER A 112 -8.47 4.20 -6.14
C SER A 112 -8.37 5.73 -6.08
N ALA A 113 -7.20 6.31 -6.38
CA ALA A 113 -7.01 7.75 -6.38
C ALA A 113 -7.93 8.46 -7.39
N ILE A 114 -8.06 7.92 -8.61
CA ILE A 114 -8.94 8.45 -9.65
C ILE A 114 -10.41 8.34 -9.23
N LEU A 115 -10.84 7.17 -8.75
CA LEU A 115 -12.21 6.96 -8.27
C LEU A 115 -12.53 7.87 -7.08
N GLY A 116 -11.58 8.03 -6.16
CA GLY A 116 -11.68 8.91 -5.00
C GLY A 116 -11.85 10.36 -5.42
N PHE A 117 -11.03 10.85 -6.36
CA PHE A 117 -11.18 12.20 -6.91
C PHE A 117 -12.58 12.43 -7.47
N LEU A 118 -13.06 11.51 -8.32
CA LEU A 118 -14.35 11.63 -8.98
C LEU A 118 -15.56 11.48 -8.05
N VAL A 119 -15.38 10.89 -6.86
CA VAL A 119 -16.47 10.68 -5.88
C VAL A 119 -16.46 11.74 -4.77
N VAL A 120 -15.27 12.21 -4.37
CA VAL A 120 -15.10 13.12 -3.22
C VAL A 120 -15.00 14.58 -3.66
N LEU A 121 -14.45 14.86 -4.84
CA LEU A 121 -14.15 16.21 -5.32
C LEU A 121 -14.84 16.58 -6.65
N GLY A 122 -15.43 15.61 -7.35
CA GLY A 122 -16.19 15.80 -8.59
C GLY A 122 -17.69 15.83 -8.34
#